data_AF-A0A7V0MF53-F1
#
_entry.id   AF-A0A7V0MF53-F1
#
_cell.length_a   1.000
_cell.length_b   1.000
_cell.length_c   1.000
_cell.angle_alpha   90.00
_cell.angle_beta   90.00
_cell.angle_gamma   90.00
#
_symmetry.space_group_name_H-M   'P 1'
#
loop_
_entity.id
_entity.type
_entity.pdbx_description
1 polymer ?
#
loop_
_entity_poly.entity_id
_entity_poly.type
_entity_poly.pdbx_seq_one_letter_code
_entity_poly.pdbx_strand_id
1 'polypeptide(L)'
;MRINAFVCAFKEGRNIVFKCERHGILNEAGCSHISTDEMDDIRRFLVRSPRRVEENRPNRELVCEVESPHLNGTYHIYRLSDGSYQCDCLAFLFQRGVSPVSSNGKTFAACRHIHEYLVRNRHLDSQSGNELPRPSLWQKLLMAQMGIIPHPALSNDQCYFLLSDLLKKEGLNYSELRKELQLKDYLNFLPLYAFGVEFEGFGITGQMLAERLTEAGLRTEVEGYNHINKSYFKIVPDASLRGERPFELVTPKLFGVEGFKKIRTLCQVVRQNGGNVNRSCGLHIHVDTWRWSVHEVKELVRIWSKIETEVIWYLVPPSRRSNSYCKQLSGSSLEQKILRMHRISSLASSCFRRCDRYYSLNLMAFRRHGTVEFRIWSGSFNADKVISQIVFCLMLCNAVRKGVKAEQVKPTFEGVMDAIGMNDKGIPIVRRARQYLKGRYEHFRNEAGQERIAAQG
;
A
#
# COMPACT_ATOMS: atom_id res chain seq x y z
N MET A 1 14.52 11.81 -11.80
CA MET A 1 14.35 10.36 -12.04
C MET A 1 15.71 9.66 -11.96
N ARG A 2 15.89 8.71 -11.04
CA ARG A 2 17.11 7.89 -11.00
C ARG A 2 17.01 6.83 -12.10
N ILE A 3 17.96 6.83 -13.03
CA ILE A 3 17.98 5.95 -14.21
C ILE A 3 18.62 4.62 -13.86
N ASN A 4 19.76 4.68 -13.17
CA ASN A 4 20.48 3.52 -12.66
C ASN A 4 21.27 3.91 -11.39
N ALA A 5 22.18 3.06 -10.96
CA ALA A 5 22.98 3.31 -9.76
C ALA A 5 23.74 4.65 -9.82
N PHE A 6 24.18 5.06 -11.02
CA PHE A 6 25.09 6.20 -11.22
C PHE A 6 24.46 7.39 -11.93
N VAL A 7 23.35 7.22 -12.65
CA VAL A 7 22.78 8.26 -13.50
C VAL A 7 21.38 8.65 -13.04
N CYS A 8 21.11 9.95 -13.01
CA CYS A 8 19.78 10.52 -12.87
C CYS A 8 19.45 11.48 -14.02
N ALA A 9 18.18 11.58 -14.38
CA ALA A 9 17.66 12.57 -15.31
C ALA A 9 16.67 13.49 -14.60
N PHE A 10 16.68 14.77 -14.91
CA PHE A 10 15.73 15.75 -14.38
C PHE A 10 15.32 16.74 -15.47
N LYS A 11 14.18 17.38 -15.25
CA LYS A 11 13.65 18.36 -16.19
C LYS A 11 14.15 19.75 -15.80
N GLU A 12 14.66 20.50 -16.77
CA GLU A 12 15.03 21.90 -16.64
C GLU A 12 14.30 22.69 -17.73
N GLY A 13 13.19 23.34 -17.35
CA GLY A 13 12.26 23.93 -18.32
C GLY A 13 11.61 22.87 -19.22
N ARG A 14 11.91 22.91 -20.53
CA ARG A 14 11.48 21.90 -21.51
C ARG A 14 12.54 20.84 -21.81
N ASN A 15 13.75 20.99 -21.29
CA ASN A 15 14.87 20.11 -21.57
C ASN A 15 14.97 19.01 -20.52
N ILE A 16 15.50 17.86 -20.94
CA ILE A 16 15.90 16.78 -20.04
C ILE A 16 17.42 16.84 -19.87
N VAL A 17 17.86 17.04 -18.64
CA VAL A 17 19.26 17.06 -18.25
C VAL A 17 19.60 15.76 -17.54
N PHE A 18 20.75 15.20 -17.88
CA PHE A 18 21.26 13.97 -17.30
C PHE A 18 22.47 14.28 -16.45
N LYS A 19 22.55 13.68 -15.26
CA LYS A 19 23.68 13.81 -14.35
C LYS A 19 24.15 12.43 -13.93
N CYS A 20 25.43 12.17 -14.15
CA CYS A 20 26.14 11.01 -13.62
C CYS A 20 26.85 11.40 -12.32
N GLU A 21 26.76 10.56 -11.29
CA GLU A 21 27.49 10.74 -10.03
C GLU A 21 29.01 10.76 -10.25
N ARG A 22 29.52 10.10 -11.29
CA ARG A 22 30.95 10.05 -11.63
C ARG A 22 31.42 11.09 -12.65
N HIS A 23 30.54 11.51 -13.56
CA HIS A 23 30.93 12.36 -14.70
C HIS A 23 30.23 13.72 -14.73
N GLY A 24 29.44 14.07 -13.71
CA GLY A 24 28.72 15.33 -13.66
C GLY A 24 27.56 15.39 -14.67
N ILE A 25 27.23 16.58 -15.17
CA ILE A 25 26.18 16.75 -16.19
C ILE A 25 26.67 16.15 -17.50
N LEU A 26 25.87 15.24 -18.06
CA LEU A 26 26.18 14.57 -19.32
C LEU A 26 25.74 15.44 -20.51
N ASN A 27 26.61 15.52 -21.51
CA ASN A 27 26.29 16.08 -22.81
C ASN A 27 25.51 15.06 -23.67
N GLU A 28 25.20 15.39 -24.93
CA GLU A 28 24.43 14.49 -25.81
C GLU A 28 25.11 13.14 -26.10
N ALA A 29 26.41 13.00 -25.85
CA ALA A 29 27.17 11.77 -26.10
C ALA A 29 27.09 10.73 -24.97
N GLY A 30 26.44 11.05 -23.84
CA GLY A 30 26.31 10.12 -22.70
C GLY A 30 27.62 9.79 -21.98
N CYS A 31 27.70 8.62 -21.34
CA CYS A 31 28.91 8.12 -20.69
C CYS A 31 28.91 6.59 -20.57
N SER A 32 29.93 6.00 -19.96
CA SER A 32 30.01 4.55 -19.71
C SER A 32 28.87 3.96 -18.87
N HIS A 33 28.05 4.80 -18.24
CA HIS A 33 26.90 4.39 -17.44
C HIS A 33 25.54 4.66 -18.11
N ILE A 34 25.52 5.31 -19.28
CA ILE A 34 24.30 5.56 -20.07
C ILE A 34 24.67 5.91 -21.51
N SER A 35 24.13 5.18 -22.48
CA SER A 35 24.39 5.46 -23.91
C SER A 35 23.59 6.65 -24.43
N THR A 36 23.99 7.20 -25.57
CA THR A 36 23.22 8.23 -26.29
C THR A 36 21.82 7.73 -26.64
N ASP A 37 21.69 6.50 -27.14
CA ASP A 37 20.38 5.89 -27.44
C ASP A 37 19.49 5.81 -26.20
N GLU A 38 20.06 5.47 -25.04
CA GLU A 38 19.34 5.45 -23.77
C GLU A 38 18.90 6.86 -23.35
N MET A 39 19.78 7.86 -23.49
CA MET A 39 19.44 9.26 -23.23
C MET A 39 18.32 9.75 -24.14
N ASP A 40 18.34 9.39 -25.42
CA ASP A 40 17.31 9.77 -26.38
C ASP A 40 16.01 9.01 -26.16
N ASP A 41 16.05 7.76 -25.73
CA ASP A 41 14.88 7.02 -25.27
C ASP A 41 14.28 7.62 -24.00
N ILE A 42 15.09 8.13 -23.07
CA ILE A 42 14.62 8.83 -21.86
C ILE A 42 14.05 10.21 -22.21
N ARG A 43 14.69 10.96 -23.11
CA ARG A 43 14.14 12.21 -23.65
C ARG A 43 12.80 11.94 -24.30
N ARG A 44 12.73 10.92 -25.16
CA ARG A 44 11.47 10.46 -25.76
C ARG A 44 10.49 9.98 -24.69
N PHE A 45 10.88 9.28 -23.65
CA PHE A 45 9.98 8.90 -22.56
C PHE A 45 9.33 10.12 -21.89
N LEU A 46 10.14 11.13 -21.57
CA LEU A 46 9.69 12.34 -20.88
C LEU A 46 8.94 13.31 -21.80
N VAL A 47 9.09 13.19 -23.13
CA VAL A 47 8.43 14.05 -24.14
C VAL A 47 7.25 13.35 -24.86
N ARG A 48 7.36 12.06 -25.17
CA ARG A 48 6.41 11.20 -25.90
C ARG A 48 6.53 9.72 -25.47
N SER A 49 5.73 9.29 -24.49
CA SER A 49 5.62 7.87 -24.12
C SER A 49 5.38 6.98 -25.37
N PRO A 50 6.21 5.93 -25.59
CA PRO A 50 6.09 5.06 -26.74
C PRO A 50 4.75 4.31 -26.69
N ARG A 51 3.91 4.52 -27.72
CA ARG A 51 2.70 3.72 -27.90
C ARG A 51 3.14 2.35 -28.40
N ARG A 52 2.83 1.28 -27.68
CA ARG A 52 2.69 -0.04 -28.32
C ARG A 52 1.37 -0.04 -29.08
N VAL A 53 1.47 -0.03 -30.41
CA VAL A 53 0.34 -0.31 -31.30
C VAL A 53 -0.21 -1.70 -30.99
N GLU A 54 -1.49 -1.91 -31.27
CA GLU A 54 -2.24 -3.09 -30.84
C GLU A 54 -1.63 -4.39 -31.38
N GLU A 55 -1.06 -4.35 -32.59
CA GLU A 55 -0.40 -5.49 -33.22
C GLU A 55 0.92 -5.93 -32.52
N ASN A 56 1.49 -5.09 -31.65
CA ASN A 56 2.77 -5.34 -30.95
C ASN A 56 2.61 -5.57 -29.43
N ARG A 57 1.38 -5.83 -28.95
CA ARG A 57 1.14 -6.16 -27.55
C ARG A 57 1.30 -7.67 -27.34
N PRO A 58 2.08 -8.11 -26.35
CA PRO A 58 2.14 -9.53 -26.05
C PRO A 58 0.80 -10.03 -25.51
N ASN A 59 0.48 -11.28 -25.80
CA ASN A 59 -0.69 -11.97 -25.25
C ASN A 59 -0.29 -12.85 -24.07
N ARG A 60 -1.26 -13.14 -23.20
CA ARG A 60 -1.13 -14.08 -22.09
C ARG A 60 -2.35 -14.98 -21.97
N GLU A 61 -2.13 -16.22 -21.59
CA GLU A 61 -3.15 -17.26 -21.38
C GLU A 61 -3.09 -17.76 -19.94
N LEU A 62 -4.23 -17.82 -19.23
CA LEU A 62 -4.28 -18.35 -17.87
C LEU A 62 -4.03 -19.86 -17.89
N VAL A 63 -3.04 -20.33 -17.12
CA VAL A 63 -2.68 -21.76 -17.06
C VAL A 63 -2.82 -22.38 -15.67
N CYS A 64 -2.86 -21.57 -14.60
CA CYS A 64 -3.00 -22.08 -13.23
C CYS A 64 -3.49 -21.00 -12.27
N GLU A 65 -4.37 -21.40 -11.34
CA GLU A 65 -4.74 -20.62 -10.16
C GLU A 65 -4.11 -21.24 -8.90
N VAL A 66 -3.60 -20.38 -8.01
CA VAL A 66 -2.87 -20.78 -6.80
C VAL A 66 -3.41 -20.02 -5.61
N GLU A 67 -4.03 -20.72 -4.66
CA GLU A 67 -4.36 -20.13 -3.36
C GLU A 67 -3.10 -19.86 -2.53
N SER A 68 -2.97 -18.66 -2.00
CA SER A 68 -1.81 -18.29 -1.21
C SER A 68 -1.83 -18.96 0.18
N PRO A 69 -0.77 -19.69 0.59
CA PRO A 69 -0.68 -20.26 1.93
C PRO A 69 -0.56 -19.21 3.04
N HIS A 70 -0.30 -17.95 2.67
CA HIS A 70 -0.17 -16.82 3.60
C HIS A 70 -1.43 -15.95 3.68
N LEU A 71 -2.58 -16.47 3.21
CA LEU A 71 -3.88 -15.81 3.23
C LEU A 71 -3.92 -14.49 2.42
N ASN A 72 -3.12 -14.40 1.35
CA ASN A 72 -3.08 -13.22 0.48
C ASN A 72 -4.10 -13.29 -0.67
N GLY A 73 -5.01 -14.26 -0.64
CA GLY A 73 -5.95 -14.56 -1.73
C GLY A 73 -5.37 -15.51 -2.78
N THR A 74 -5.97 -15.49 -3.96
CA THR A 74 -5.60 -16.33 -5.10
C THR A 74 -4.70 -15.57 -6.06
N TYR A 75 -3.69 -16.27 -6.58
CA TYR A 75 -2.79 -15.80 -7.62
C TYR A 75 -2.98 -16.60 -8.90
N HIS A 76 -2.64 -15.98 -10.02
CA HIS A 76 -2.81 -16.54 -11.35
C HIS A 76 -1.45 -16.64 -12.02
N ILE A 77 -1.22 -17.74 -12.72
CA ILE A 77 -0.06 -17.98 -13.56
C ILE A 77 -0.53 -17.97 -15.01
N TYR A 78 0.17 -17.18 -15.83
CA TYR A 78 -0.12 -17.04 -17.25
C TYR A 78 1.08 -17.47 -18.09
N ARG A 79 0.83 -18.15 -19.20
CA ARG A 79 1.80 -18.39 -20.27
C ARG A 79 1.79 -17.19 -21.23
N LEU A 80 2.97 -16.71 -21.60
CA LEU A 80 3.15 -15.54 -22.46
C LEU A 80 3.50 -15.94 -23.91
N SER A 81 3.36 -14.98 -24.83
CA SER A 81 3.63 -15.18 -26.27
C SER A 81 5.10 -15.49 -26.58
N ASP A 82 6.03 -14.97 -25.79
CA ASP A 82 7.47 -15.27 -25.88
C ASP A 82 7.86 -16.65 -25.28
N GLY A 83 6.88 -17.42 -24.80
CA GLY A 83 7.07 -18.73 -24.17
C GLY A 83 7.42 -18.67 -22.68
N SER A 84 7.61 -17.47 -22.12
CA SER A 84 7.82 -17.31 -20.67
C SER A 84 6.50 -17.37 -19.89
N TYR A 85 6.59 -17.30 -18.56
CA TYR A 85 5.44 -17.30 -17.66
C TYR A 85 5.42 -16.07 -16.78
N GLN A 86 4.23 -15.56 -16.46
CA GLN A 86 4.03 -14.46 -15.53
C GLN A 86 3.08 -14.87 -14.42
N CYS A 87 3.38 -14.46 -13.19
CA CYS A 87 2.48 -14.64 -12.05
C CYS A 87 2.10 -13.26 -11.49
N ASP A 88 0.83 -13.09 -11.11
CA ASP A 88 0.33 -11.84 -10.51
C ASP A 88 0.58 -11.73 -8.99
N CYS A 89 1.37 -12.66 -8.43
CA CYS A 89 1.75 -12.64 -7.03
C CYS A 89 2.71 -11.49 -6.71
N LEU A 90 2.61 -10.94 -5.50
CA LEU A 90 3.43 -9.78 -5.10
C LEU A 90 4.94 -10.04 -5.15
N ALA A 91 5.38 -11.28 -4.93
CA ALA A 91 6.79 -11.65 -5.07
C ALA A 91 7.29 -11.45 -6.50
N PHE A 92 6.53 -11.91 -7.50
CA PHE A 92 6.85 -11.68 -8.91
C PHE A 92 6.72 -10.21 -9.28
N LEU A 93 5.60 -9.58 -8.93
CA LEU A 93 5.36 -8.18 -9.30
C LEU A 93 6.42 -7.22 -8.75
N PHE A 94 6.87 -7.42 -7.51
CA PHE A 94 7.94 -6.61 -6.90
C PHE A 94 9.35 -7.14 -7.18
N GLN A 95 9.50 -8.22 -7.96
CA GLN A 95 10.77 -8.85 -8.27
C GLN A 95 11.58 -9.24 -7.02
N ARG A 96 10.89 -9.76 -5.99
CA ARG A 96 11.47 -10.19 -4.71
C ARG A 96 11.29 -11.69 -4.52
N GLY A 97 12.38 -12.42 -4.31
CA GLY A 97 12.32 -13.89 -4.21
C GLY A 97 12.02 -14.55 -5.55
N VAL A 98 12.54 -13.95 -6.63
CA VAL A 98 12.44 -14.43 -8.01
C VAL A 98 13.81 -14.95 -8.41
N SER A 99 13.86 -16.06 -9.14
CA SER A 99 15.09 -16.70 -9.61
C SER A 99 14.95 -17.09 -11.08
N PRO A 100 16.06 -17.26 -11.84
CA PRO A 100 15.97 -17.71 -13.22
C PRO A 100 15.47 -19.17 -13.31
N VAL A 101 14.79 -19.49 -14.39
CA VAL A 101 14.36 -20.85 -14.76
C VAL A 101 14.48 -21.06 -16.27
N SER A 102 14.71 -22.30 -16.70
CA SER A 102 14.67 -22.73 -18.10
C SER A 102 13.44 -23.58 -18.38
N SER A 103 12.73 -23.29 -19.46
CA SER A 103 11.61 -24.08 -19.95
C SER A 103 11.47 -23.97 -21.46
N ASN A 104 11.31 -25.10 -22.16
CA ASN A 104 11.21 -25.18 -23.62
C ASN A 104 12.32 -24.41 -24.36
N GLY A 105 13.55 -24.52 -23.89
CA GLY A 105 14.72 -23.87 -24.46
C GLY A 105 14.75 -22.36 -24.27
N LYS A 106 14.01 -21.80 -23.29
CA LYS A 106 14.00 -20.37 -22.95
C LYS A 106 14.32 -20.13 -21.49
N THR A 107 15.15 -19.12 -21.20
CA THR A 107 15.50 -18.73 -19.82
C THR A 107 14.79 -17.43 -19.42
N PHE A 108 14.06 -17.44 -18.30
CA PHE A 108 13.31 -16.29 -17.80
C PHE A 108 13.21 -16.24 -16.27
N ALA A 109 12.70 -15.14 -15.71
CA ALA A 109 12.52 -14.99 -14.27
C ALA A 109 11.27 -15.75 -13.77
N ALA A 110 11.35 -16.42 -12.62
CA ALA A 110 10.25 -17.18 -12.05
C ALA A 110 10.15 -16.97 -10.53
N CYS A 111 8.94 -16.75 -10.04
CA CYS A 111 8.65 -16.84 -8.61
C CYS A 111 8.43 -18.31 -8.23
N ARG A 112 8.31 -18.58 -6.93
CA ARG A 112 8.04 -19.93 -6.40
C ARG A 112 6.85 -20.62 -7.07
N HIS A 113 5.76 -19.91 -7.34
CA HIS A 113 4.57 -20.51 -7.96
C HIS A 113 4.84 -20.96 -9.41
N ILE A 114 5.57 -20.16 -10.19
CA ILE A 114 5.96 -20.52 -11.56
C ILE A 114 6.86 -21.76 -11.53
N HIS A 115 7.85 -21.79 -10.62
CA HIS A 115 8.70 -22.98 -10.43
C HIS A 115 7.88 -24.22 -10.13
N GLU A 116 7.01 -24.17 -9.12
CA GLU A 116 6.16 -25.32 -8.73
C GLU A 116 5.23 -25.77 -9.88
N TYR A 117 4.67 -24.83 -10.64
CA TYR A 117 3.87 -25.13 -11.82
C TYR A 117 4.69 -25.86 -12.90
N LEU A 118 5.88 -25.36 -13.24
CA LEU A 118 6.73 -25.96 -14.27
C LEU A 118 7.23 -27.35 -13.87
N VAL A 119 7.60 -27.56 -12.60
CA VAL A 119 7.97 -28.88 -12.05
C VAL A 119 6.81 -29.86 -12.23
N ARG A 120 5.61 -29.50 -11.76
CA ARG A 120 4.43 -30.38 -11.78
C ARG A 120 4.03 -30.79 -13.19
N ASN A 121 4.20 -29.88 -14.16
CA ASN A 121 3.81 -30.10 -15.55
C ASN A 121 4.98 -30.55 -16.45
N ARG A 122 6.13 -30.90 -15.87
CA ARG A 122 7.34 -31.39 -16.59
C ARG A 122 7.78 -30.46 -17.74
N HIS A 123 7.68 -29.16 -17.51
CA HIS A 123 8.11 -28.14 -18.47
C HIS A 123 9.52 -27.62 -18.19
N LEU A 124 10.19 -28.10 -17.14
CA LEU A 124 11.55 -27.67 -16.79
C LEU A 124 12.60 -28.35 -17.65
N ASP A 125 13.53 -27.54 -18.16
CA ASP A 125 14.73 -28.06 -18.82
C ASP A 125 15.89 -28.11 -17.83
N SER A 126 16.73 -29.13 -17.98
CA SER A 126 17.99 -29.23 -17.22
C SER A 126 19.11 -28.33 -17.76
N GLN A 127 18.98 -27.84 -18.99
CA GLN A 127 19.99 -27.01 -19.66
C GLN A 127 19.53 -25.55 -19.79
N SER A 128 20.49 -24.63 -19.86
CA SER A 128 20.22 -23.20 -20.10
C SER A 128 19.62 -22.99 -21.50
N GLY A 129 18.45 -22.37 -21.56
CA GLY A 129 17.79 -22.01 -22.82
C GLY A 129 18.29 -20.69 -23.40
N ASN A 130 17.86 -20.39 -24.63
CA ASN A 130 18.09 -19.10 -25.29
C ASN A 130 17.53 -17.94 -24.46
N GLU A 131 18.27 -16.83 -24.41
CA GLU A 131 17.81 -15.62 -23.73
C GLU A 131 16.62 -14.98 -24.47
N LEU A 132 15.64 -14.51 -23.70
CA LEU A 132 14.52 -13.72 -24.21
C LEU A 132 14.87 -12.23 -24.25
N PRO A 133 14.21 -11.45 -25.12
CA PRO A 133 14.35 -9.99 -25.14
C PRO A 133 14.18 -9.41 -23.73
N ARG A 134 15.07 -8.50 -23.33
CA ARG A 134 15.08 -7.89 -21.99
C ARG A 134 14.10 -6.71 -21.90
N PRO A 135 13.75 -6.25 -20.68
CA PRO A 135 12.85 -5.13 -20.52
C PRO A 135 13.44 -3.89 -21.21
N SER A 136 12.59 -3.16 -21.93
CA SER A 136 13.01 -1.93 -22.58
C SER A 136 13.43 -0.89 -21.53
N LEU A 137 14.17 0.13 -21.94
CA LEU A 137 14.55 1.21 -21.05
C LEU A 137 13.33 1.86 -20.39
N TRP A 138 12.26 2.08 -21.16
CA TRP A 138 10.98 2.58 -20.67
C TRP A 138 10.42 1.76 -19.50
N GLN A 139 10.43 0.43 -19.64
CA GLN A 139 9.95 -0.48 -18.62
C GLN A 139 10.83 -0.39 -17.35
N LYS A 140 12.15 -0.37 -17.52
CA LYS A 140 13.11 -0.25 -16.41
C LYS A 140 12.92 1.05 -15.63
N LEU A 141 12.68 2.17 -16.31
CA LEU A 141 12.45 3.47 -15.67
C LEU A 141 11.16 3.49 -14.84
N LEU A 142 10.08 2.95 -15.38
CA LEU A 142 8.81 2.88 -14.66
C LEU A 142 8.93 1.98 -13.43
N MET A 143 9.58 0.83 -13.56
CA MET A 143 9.91 -0.04 -12.42
C MET A 143 10.74 0.70 -11.36
N ALA A 144 11.74 1.48 -11.78
CA ALA A 144 12.56 2.27 -10.87
C ALA A 144 11.74 3.34 -10.12
N GLN A 145 10.78 4.01 -10.79
CA GLN A 145 9.86 4.96 -10.13
C GLN A 145 8.97 4.27 -9.09
N MET A 146 8.60 3.00 -9.34
CA MET A 146 7.88 2.15 -8.40
C MET A 146 8.79 1.52 -7.32
N GLY A 147 10.11 1.78 -7.35
CA GLY A 147 11.08 1.24 -6.41
C GLY A 147 11.38 -0.25 -6.62
N ILE A 148 11.24 -0.74 -7.86
CA ILE A 148 11.43 -2.13 -8.25
C ILE A 148 12.73 -2.25 -9.05
N ILE A 149 13.58 -3.19 -8.62
CA ILE A 149 14.80 -3.55 -9.34
C ILE A 149 14.48 -4.82 -10.14
N PRO A 150 14.48 -4.77 -11.48
CA PRO A 150 14.18 -5.95 -12.30
C PRO A 150 15.23 -7.04 -12.11
N HIS A 151 14.79 -8.30 -12.02
CA HIS A 151 15.72 -9.44 -12.06
C HIS A 151 16.39 -9.51 -13.45
N PRO A 152 17.69 -9.87 -13.56
CA PRO A 152 18.39 -9.93 -14.85
C PRO A 152 17.71 -10.86 -15.88
N ALA A 153 17.09 -11.94 -15.39
CA ALA A 153 16.36 -12.89 -16.22
C ALA A 153 14.94 -12.44 -16.64
N LEU A 154 14.43 -11.29 -16.18
CA LEU A 154 13.10 -10.83 -16.54
C LEU A 154 13.01 -10.58 -18.05
N SER A 155 11.99 -11.12 -18.72
CA SER A 155 11.76 -10.85 -20.14
C SER A 155 10.98 -9.55 -20.37
N ASN A 156 10.99 -9.08 -21.61
CA ASN A 156 10.24 -7.93 -22.07
C ASN A 156 8.72 -8.10 -21.88
N ASP A 157 8.17 -9.26 -22.24
CA ASP A 157 6.75 -9.58 -22.11
C ASP A 157 6.35 -9.76 -20.64
N GLN A 158 7.20 -10.44 -19.84
CA GLN A 158 6.99 -10.54 -18.39
C GLN A 158 6.88 -9.16 -17.76
N CYS A 159 7.78 -8.25 -18.14
CA CYS A 159 7.77 -6.89 -17.63
C CYS A 159 6.52 -6.10 -18.06
N TYR A 160 6.01 -6.33 -19.27
CA TYR A 160 4.79 -5.68 -19.75
C TYR A 160 3.57 -6.02 -18.88
N PHE A 161 3.34 -7.30 -18.63
CA PHE A 161 2.22 -7.75 -17.80
C PHE A 161 2.43 -7.48 -16.31
N LEU A 162 3.67 -7.54 -15.83
CA LEU A 162 4.03 -7.14 -14.48
C LEU A 162 3.63 -5.69 -14.21
N LEU A 163 4.02 -4.77 -15.09
CA LEU A 163 3.69 -3.34 -14.95
C LEU A 163 2.18 -3.11 -15.11
N SER A 164 1.52 -3.83 -16.02
CA SER A 164 0.06 -3.78 -16.19
C SER A 164 -0.68 -4.16 -14.90
N ASP A 165 -0.31 -5.30 -14.30
CA ASP A 165 -0.97 -5.81 -13.10
C ASP A 165 -0.65 -4.95 -11.86
N LEU A 166 0.57 -4.41 -11.76
CA LEU A 166 0.93 -3.43 -10.72
C LEU A 166 0.10 -2.16 -10.81
N LEU A 167 0.06 -1.53 -11.98
CA LEU A 167 -0.72 -0.31 -12.19
C LEU A 167 -2.19 -0.53 -11.86
N LYS A 168 -2.76 -1.66 -12.30
CA LYS A 168 -4.14 -2.02 -11.97
C LYS A 168 -4.37 -2.11 -10.46
N LYS A 169 -3.44 -2.74 -9.72
CA LYS A 169 -3.51 -2.81 -8.25
C LYS A 169 -3.40 -1.43 -7.59
N GLU A 170 -2.62 -0.51 -8.15
CA GLU A 170 -2.45 0.86 -7.64
C GLU A 170 -3.57 1.81 -8.06
N GLY A 171 -4.44 1.41 -9.00
CA GLY A 171 -5.59 2.19 -9.46
C GLY A 171 -5.31 3.06 -10.68
N LEU A 172 -4.38 2.63 -11.53
CA LEU A 172 -4.06 3.26 -12.80
C LEU A 172 -4.09 2.25 -13.94
N ASN A 173 -4.33 2.74 -15.14
CA ASN A 173 -3.96 2.04 -16.36
C ASN A 173 -2.84 2.80 -17.10
N TYR A 174 -2.24 2.19 -18.13
CA TYR A 174 -1.16 2.81 -18.90
C TYR A 174 -1.54 4.15 -19.55
N SER A 175 -2.79 4.30 -20.00
CA SER A 175 -3.25 5.55 -20.61
C SER A 175 -3.32 6.68 -19.59
N GLU A 176 -3.83 6.39 -18.39
CA GLU A 176 -3.88 7.34 -17.28
C GLU A 176 -2.47 7.69 -16.77
N LEU A 177 -1.62 6.69 -16.57
CA LEU A 177 -0.22 6.88 -16.20
C LEU A 177 0.47 7.83 -17.18
N ARG A 178 0.26 7.63 -18.49
CA ARG A 178 0.83 8.48 -19.52
C ARG A 178 0.37 9.93 -19.40
N LYS A 179 -0.93 10.16 -19.21
CA LYS A 179 -1.48 11.51 -19.00
C LYS A 179 -0.87 12.18 -17.77
N GLU A 180 -0.68 11.42 -16.70
CA GLU A 180 -0.08 11.92 -15.46
C GLU A 180 1.39 12.29 -15.63
N LEU A 181 2.18 11.45 -16.30
CA LEU A 181 3.62 11.67 -16.55
C LEU A 181 3.90 12.83 -17.53
N GLN A 182 2.96 13.16 -18.42
CA GLN A 182 3.10 14.35 -19.29
C GLN A 182 3.12 15.66 -18.49
N LEU A 183 2.46 15.67 -17.34
CA LEU A 183 2.30 16.86 -16.50
C LEU A 183 3.31 16.92 -15.35
N LYS A 184 4.01 15.81 -15.06
CA LYS A 184 4.76 15.62 -13.81
C LYS A 184 6.05 14.83 -14.04
N ASP A 185 7.14 15.29 -13.42
CA ASP A 185 8.46 14.65 -13.55
C ASP A 185 8.57 13.30 -12.81
N TYR A 186 7.67 13.05 -11.84
CA TYR A 186 7.52 11.78 -11.13
C TYR A 186 6.12 11.70 -10.50
N LEU A 187 5.74 10.49 -10.06
CA LEU A 187 4.46 10.22 -9.42
C LEU A 187 4.64 9.55 -8.05
N ASN A 188 3.76 9.91 -7.12
CA ASN A 188 3.58 9.20 -5.86
C ASN A 188 2.44 8.18 -6.01
N PHE A 189 2.83 6.91 -6.21
CA PHE A 189 1.92 5.78 -6.35
C PHE A 189 1.31 5.35 -5.01
N LEU A 190 0.16 4.67 -5.09
CA LEU A 190 -0.46 4.01 -3.95
C LEU A 190 0.41 2.81 -3.50
N PRO A 191 0.93 2.78 -2.28
CA PRO A 191 1.78 1.69 -1.83
C PRO A 191 0.98 0.38 -1.64
N LEU A 192 1.48 -0.73 -2.19
CA LEU A 192 0.82 -2.05 -2.08
C LEU A 192 1.28 -2.83 -0.84
N TYR A 193 1.08 -2.26 0.35
CA TYR A 193 1.15 -3.05 1.59
C TYR A 193 -0.11 -3.91 1.74
N ALA A 194 0.02 -5.07 2.38
CA ALA A 194 -1.14 -5.76 2.90
C ALA A 194 -1.75 -4.88 4.00
N PHE A 195 -3.08 -4.76 4.01
CA PHE A 195 -3.80 -4.11 5.10
C PHE A 195 -5.03 -4.91 5.50
N GLY A 196 -5.45 -4.76 6.75
CA GLY A 196 -6.68 -5.30 7.29
C GLY A 196 -7.46 -4.21 7.98
N VAL A 197 -8.79 -4.35 8.05
CA VAL A 197 -9.65 -3.36 8.69
C VAL A 197 -10.63 -4.07 9.63
N GLU A 198 -10.77 -3.55 10.84
CA GLU A 198 -11.80 -3.93 11.79
C GLU A 198 -12.87 -2.83 11.79
N PHE A 199 -14.09 -3.21 11.43
CA PHE A 199 -15.27 -2.33 11.41
C PHE A 199 -16.16 -2.68 12.58
N GLU A 200 -16.38 -1.72 13.47
CA GLU A 200 -17.34 -1.86 14.57
C GLU A 200 -18.68 -1.21 14.18
N GLY A 201 -19.77 -1.91 14.44
CA GLY A 201 -21.12 -1.45 14.13
C GLY A 201 -22.20 -2.12 14.96
N PHE A 202 -23.45 -1.73 14.71
CA PHE A 202 -24.64 -2.31 15.33
C PHE A 202 -25.84 -2.24 14.37
N GLY A 203 -26.97 -2.83 14.75
CA GLY A 203 -28.25 -2.72 14.03
C GLY A 203 -28.60 -3.91 13.14
N ILE A 204 -27.66 -4.81 12.89
CA ILE A 204 -27.84 -6.02 12.06
C ILE A 204 -27.25 -7.24 12.78
N THR A 205 -27.92 -8.40 12.73
CA THR A 205 -27.37 -9.62 13.32
C THR A 205 -26.14 -10.06 12.53
N GLY A 206 -25.14 -10.64 13.20
CA GLY A 206 -23.94 -11.13 12.54
C GLY A 206 -24.26 -12.13 11.41
N GLN A 207 -25.27 -12.98 11.63
CA GLN A 207 -25.74 -13.99 10.67
C GLN A 207 -26.31 -13.33 9.41
N MET A 208 -27.27 -12.41 9.56
CA MET A 208 -27.84 -11.71 8.40
C MET A 208 -26.76 -10.90 7.66
N LEU A 209 -25.84 -10.26 8.38
CA LEU A 209 -24.74 -9.54 7.75
C LEU A 209 -23.80 -10.48 6.96
N ALA A 210 -23.46 -11.65 7.52
CA ALA A 210 -22.63 -12.64 6.84
C ALA A 210 -23.27 -13.17 5.56
N GLU A 211 -24.58 -13.46 5.60
CA GLU A 211 -25.36 -13.87 4.43
C GLU A 211 -25.34 -12.80 3.34
N ARG A 212 -25.70 -11.55 3.68
CA ARG A 212 -25.74 -10.43 2.73
C ARG A 212 -24.39 -10.09 2.12
N LEU A 213 -23.32 -10.17 2.89
CA LEU A 213 -21.97 -9.96 2.36
C LEU A 213 -21.57 -11.10 1.42
N THR A 214 -21.91 -12.35 1.76
CA THR A 214 -21.62 -13.51 0.92
C THR A 214 -22.40 -13.46 -0.40
N GLU A 215 -23.68 -13.07 -0.37
CA GLU A 215 -24.50 -12.78 -1.56
C GLU A 215 -23.85 -11.70 -2.45
N ALA A 216 -23.20 -10.70 -1.85
CA ALA A 216 -22.48 -9.64 -2.54
C ALA A 216 -21.06 -10.05 -3.02
N GLY A 217 -20.72 -11.33 -2.95
CA GLY A 217 -19.42 -11.86 -3.38
C GLY A 217 -18.28 -11.69 -2.37
N LEU A 218 -18.60 -11.33 -1.12
CA LEU A 218 -17.65 -11.24 -0.01
C LEU A 218 -17.90 -12.39 0.96
N ARG A 219 -17.29 -13.56 0.71
CA ARG A 219 -17.38 -14.72 1.62
C ARG A 219 -17.15 -14.27 3.07
N THR A 220 -18.17 -14.47 3.90
CA THR A 220 -18.19 -14.01 5.29
C THR A 220 -18.70 -15.10 6.22
N GLU A 221 -18.04 -15.28 7.36
CA GLU A 221 -18.45 -16.28 8.37
C GLU A 221 -18.57 -15.62 9.76
N VAL A 222 -19.49 -16.12 10.57
CA VAL A 222 -19.66 -15.72 11.97
C VAL A 222 -18.83 -16.64 12.85
N GLU A 223 -17.99 -16.08 13.72
CA GLU A 223 -17.11 -16.84 14.61
C GLU A 223 -17.23 -16.35 16.07
N GLY A 224 -16.84 -17.22 17.00
CA GLY A 224 -16.60 -16.80 18.39
C GLY A 224 -15.40 -15.84 18.48
N TYR A 225 -15.32 -15.06 19.57
CA TYR A 225 -14.25 -14.09 19.79
C TYR A 225 -12.87 -14.72 19.61
N ASN A 226 -12.11 -14.23 18.63
CA ASN A 226 -10.75 -14.70 18.36
C ASN A 226 -9.92 -13.69 17.56
N HIS A 227 -8.60 -13.83 17.64
CA HIS A 227 -7.62 -13.02 16.91
C HIS A 227 -6.95 -13.78 15.75
N ILE A 228 -7.59 -14.81 15.21
CA ILE A 228 -7.03 -15.65 14.15
C ILE A 228 -7.27 -14.99 12.78
N ASN A 229 -6.22 -14.88 11.97
CA ASN A 229 -6.32 -14.36 10.60
C ASN A 229 -7.03 -15.38 9.70
N LYS A 230 -7.91 -14.90 8.80
CA LYS A 230 -8.66 -15.73 7.84
C LYS A 230 -8.50 -15.20 6.41
N SER A 231 -8.78 -16.05 5.43
CA SER A 231 -8.84 -15.68 4.00
C SER A 231 -10.20 -15.08 3.60
N TYR A 232 -11.18 -15.10 4.51
CA TYR A 232 -12.53 -14.57 4.36
C TYR A 232 -12.81 -13.47 5.40
N PHE A 233 -13.92 -12.74 5.22
CA PHE A 233 -14.38 -11.75 6.20
C PHE A 233 -14.97 -12.48 7.40
N LYS A 234 -14.65 -12.06 8.61
CA LYS A 234 -15.24 -12.68 9.80
C LYS A 234 -16.02 -11.65 10.60
N ILE A 235 -17.11 -12.11 11.21
CA ILE A 235 -17.88 -11.33 12.17
C ILE A 235 -17.70 -11.98 13.55
N VAL A 236 -17.24 -11.19 14.50
CA VAL A 236 -16.99 -11.62 15.88
C VAL A 236 -17.70 -10.69 16.86
N PRO A 237 -18.05 -11.17 18.06
CA PRO A 237 -18.58 -10.30 19.11
C PRO A 237 -17.46 -9.44 19.71
N ASP A 238 -17.79 -8.18 20.04
CA ASP A 238 -16.97 -7.30 20.88
C ASP A 238 -17.81 -6.72 22.03
N ALA A 239 -17.40 -7.05 23.25
CA ALA A 239 -18.05 -6.62 24.48
C ALA A 239 -17.91 -5.12 24.78
N SER A 240 -17.02 -4.42 24.07
CA SER A 240 -16.85 -2.96 24.20
C SER A 240 -17.95 -2.15 23.51
N LEU A 241 -18.69 -2.79 22.58
CA LEU A 241 -19.70 -2.16 21.75
C LEU A 241 -21.03 -2.02 22.46
N ARG A 242 -21.66 -0.86 22.28
CA ARG A 242 -23.00 -0.55 22.77
C ARG A 242 -23.96 -0.41 21.60
N GLY A 243 -25.20 -0.85 21.77
CA GLY A 243 -26.23 -0.80 20.74
C GLY A 243 -26.90 -2.16 20.55
N GLU A 244 -27.99 -2.18 19.81
CA GLU A 244 -28.71 -3.41 19.50
C GLU A 244 -27.94 -4.20 18.44
N ARG A 245 -27.73 -5.51 18.66
CA ARG A 245 -27.00 -6.40 17.76
C ARG A 245 -25.61 -5.85 17.37
N PRO A 246 -24.70 -5.63 18.33
CA PRO A 246 -23.36 -5.13 18.03
C PRO A 246 -22.56 -6.20 17.30
N PHE A 247 -21.66 -5.77 16.41
CA PHE A 247 -20.76 -6.65 15.68
C PHE A 247 -19.40 -5.97 15.43
N GLU A 248 -18.33 -6.76 15.45
CA GLU A 248 -17.04 -6.41 14.87
C GLU A 248 -16.83 -7.25 13.61
N LEU A 249 -16.69 -6.58 12.47
CA LEU A 249 -16.42 -7.20 11.18
C LEU A 249 -14.95 -6.97 10.82
N VAL A 250 -14.20 -8.06 10.67
CA VAL A 250 -12.77 -8.06 10.37
C VAL A 250 -12.53 -8.53 8.94
N THR A 251 -11.81 -7.74 8.15
CA THR A 251 -11.48 -8.11 6.77
C THR A 251 -10.37 -9.17 6.71
N PRO A 252 -10.31 -9.98 5.64
CA PRO A 252 -9.08 -10.68 5.31
C PRO A 252 -7.98 -9.67 4.93
N LYS A 253 -6.78 -10.15 4.58
CA LYS A 253 -5.76 -9.27 3.99
C LYS A 253 -6.25 -8.68 2.67
N LEU A 254 -6.22 -7.36 2.58
CA LEU A 254 -6.60 -6.57 1.43
C LEU A 254 -5.38 -5.89 0.81
N PHE A 255 -5.47 -5.59 -0.50
CA PHE A 255 -4.39 -5.00 -1.28
C PHE A 255 -4.95 -4.04 -2.32
N GLY A 256 -4.32 -2.88 -2.43
CA GLY A 256 -4.57 -1.91 -3.50
C GLY A 256 -6.06 -1.58 -3.72
N VAL A 257 -6.39 -1.23 -4.96
CA VAL A 257 -7.75 -0.83 -5.35
C VAL A 257 -8.76 -1.99 -5.30
N GLU A 258 -8.34 -3.23 -5.51
CA GLU A 258 -9.23 -4.38 -5.34
C GLU A 258 -9.70 -4.53 -3.89
N GLY A 259 -8.82 -4.26 -2.92
CA GLY A 259 -9.19 -4.15 -1.50
C GLY A 259 -10.21 -3.03 -1.26
N PHE A 260 -10.03 -1.87 -1.91
CA PHE A 260 -10.96 -0.74 -1.80
C PHE A 260 -12.34 -1.04 -2.40
N LYS A 261 -12.41 -1.81 -3.49
CA LYS A 261 -13.69 -2.27 -4.05
C LYS A 261 -14.44 -3.14 -3.04
N LYS A 262 -13.76 -4.09 -2.41
CA LYS A 262 -14.36 -4.93 -1.35
C LYS A 262 -14.88 -4.09 -0.18
N ILE A 263 -14.13 -3.06 0.24
CA ILE A 263 -14.58 -2.12 1.28
C ILE A 263 -15.80 -1.30 0.85
N ARG A 264 -15.89 -0.88 -0.41
CA ARG A 264 -17.08 -0.19 -0.94
C ARG A 264 -18.30 -1.10 -0.87
N THR A 265 -18.17 -2.33 -1.35
CA THR A 265 -19.24 -3.34 -1.30
C THR A 265 -19.67 -3.60 0.14
N LEU A 266 -18.73 -3.83 1.06
CA LEU A 266 -18.99 -4.02 2.49
C LEU A 266 -19.77 -2.83 3.07
N CYS A 267 -19.25 -1.61 2.91
CA CYS A 267 -19.89 -0.40 3.43
C CYS A 267 -21.31 -0.22 2.87
N GLN A 268 -21.52 -0.55 1.60
CA GLN A 268 -22.82 -0.49 0.96
C GLN A 268 -23.79 -1.51 1.56
N VAL A 269 -23.39 -2.78 1.65
CA VAL A 269 -24.19 -3.87 2.21
C VAL A 269 -24.61 -3.56 3.63
N VAL A 270 -23.68 -3.11 4.49
CA VAL A 270 -24.00 -2.78 5.89
C VAL A 270 -25.06 -1.69 5.96
N ARG A 271 -24.90 -0.58 5.23
CA ARG A 271 -25.85 0.54 5.26
C ARG A 271 -27.22 0.16 4.71
N GLN A 272 -27.28 -0.63 3.64
CA GLN A 272 -28.54 -1.04 3.01
C GLN A 272 -29.36 -2.00 3.90
N ASN A 273 -28.72 -2.67 4.85
CA ASN A 273 -29.36 -3.63 5.75
C ASN A 273 -29.49 -3.12 7.20
N GLY A 274 -29.52 -1.79 7.39
CA GLY A 274 -29.79 -1.16 8.69
C GLY A 274 -28.60 -1.05 9.64
N GLY A 275 -27.39 -1.44 9.20
CA GLY A 275 -26.19 -1.31 10.00
C GLY A 275 -25.76 0.15 10.19
N ASN A 276 -25.35 0.47 11.42
CA ASN A 276 -25.00 1.83 11.82
C ASN A 276 -23.81 1.86 12.79
N VAL A 277 -23.33 3.05 13.13
CA VAL A 277 -22.20 3.30 14.05
C VAL A 277 -22.58 4.34 15.10
N ASN A 278 -21.99 4.23 16.29
CA ASN A 278 -22.17 5.21 17.36
C ASN A 278 -20.83 5.53 18.04
N ARG A 279 -20.85 6.21 19.19
CA ARG A 279 -19.64 6.64 19.91
C ARG A 279 -18.78 5.50 20.47
N SER A 280 -19.32 4.29 20.68
CA SER A 280 -18.49 3.14 21.05
C SER A 280 -17.76 2.54 19.85
N CYS A 281 -18.24 2.77 18.61
CA CYS A 281 -17.66 2.19 17.41
C CYS A 281 -16.38 2.91 16.96
N GLY A 282 -15.31 2.15 16.78
CA GLY A 282 -14.06 2.48 16.13
C GLY A 282 -13.94 1.91 14.72
N LEU A 283 -12.84 2.28 14.08
CA LEU A 283 -12.36 1.67 12.85
C LEU A 283 -10.85 1.45 13.03
N HIS A 284 -10.40 0.20 13.02
CA HIS A 284 -8.98 -0.11 13.22
C HIS A 284 -8.36 -0.52 11.90
N ILE A 285 -7.29 0.16 11.50
CA ILE A 285 -6.58 -0.12 10.24
C ILE A 285 -5.24 -0.76 10.60
N HIS A 286 -5.04 -1.99 10.14
CA HIS A 286 -3.79 -2.71 10.27
C HIS A 286 -3.00 -2.58 8.98
N VAL A 287 -1.75 -2.14 9.07
CA VAL A 287 -0.81 -2.13 7.92
C VAL A 287 0.32 -3.11 8.21
N ASP A 288 0.61 -3.99 7.25
CA ASP A 288 1.69 -4.96 7.34
C ASP A 288 3.07 -4.29 7.40
N THR A 289 3.81 -4.63 8.44
CA THR A 289 5.14 -4.11 8.75
C THR A 289 6.12 -5.23 9.10
N TRP A 290 5.86 -6.49 8.71
CA TRP A 290 6.60 -7.65 9.22
C TRP A 290 8.12 -7.62 8.98
N ARG A 291 8.60 -6.91 7.95
CA ARG A 291 10.05 -6.71 7.65
C ARG A 291 10.63 -5.41 8.19
N TRP A 292 9.90 -4.68 9.03
CA TRP A 292 10.41 -3.44 9.58
C TRP A 292 11.52 -3.69 10.59
N SER A 293 12.53 -2.85 10.53
CA SER A 293 13.57 -2.70 11.54
C SER A 293 13.06 -1.93 12.75
N VAL A 294 13.77 -2.06 13.87
CA VAL A 294 13.51 -1.22 15.07
C VAL A 294 13.59 0.28 14.76
N HIS A 295 14.46 0.67 13.82
CA HIS A 295 14.61 2.07 13.43
C HIS A 295 13.38 2.60 12.71
N GLU A 296 12.80 1.83 11.80
CA GLU A 296 11.57 2.21 11.09
C GLU A 296 10.37 2.30 12.05
N VAL A 297 10.26 1.36 13.00
CA VAL A 297 9.21 1.43 14.04
C VAL A 297 9.35 2.69 14.90
N LYS A 298 10.57 3.02 15.35
CA LYS A 298 10.81 4.24 16.11
C LYS A 298 10.50 5.49 15.31
N GLU A 299 10.86 5.49 14.03
CA GLU A 299 10.60 6.63 13.14
C GLU A 299 9.10 6.87 12.94
N LEU A 300 8.32 5.80 12.74
CA LEU A 300 6.87 5.90 12.69
C LEU A 300 6.30 6.48 13.99
N VAL A 301 6.78 6.03 15.15
CA VAL A 301 6.33 6.58 16.44
C VAL A 301 6.68 8.06 16.58
N ARG A 302 7.91 8.46 16.24
CA ARG A 302 8.31 9.88 16.30
C ARG A 302 7.46 10.75 15.39
N ILE A 303 7.24 10.32 14.14
CA ILE A 303 6.37 11.05 13.21
C ILE A 303 4.95 11.10 13.77
N TRP A 304 4.38 9.97 14.20
CA TRP A 304 3.02 9.90 14.72
C TRP A 304 2.83 10.82 15.93
N SER A 305 3.69 10.73 16.94
CA SER A 305 3.62 11.58 18.14
C SER A 305 3.71 13.07 17.81
N LYS A 306 4.52 13.44 16.80
CA LYS A 306 4.68 14.83 16.36
C LYS A 306 3.43 15.39 15.67
N ILE A 307 2.65 14.54 14.99
CA ILE A 307 1.49 14.97 14.18
C ILE A 307 0.15 14.66 14.85
N GLU A 308 0.13 13.89 15.93
CA GLU A 308 -1.07 13.33 16.54
C GLU A 308 -2.08 14.43 16.94
N THR A 309 -1.65 15.39 17.77
CA THR A 309 -2.51 16.48 18.26
C THR A 309 -2.70 17.59 17.22
N GLU A 310 -1.66 17.89 16.44
CA GLU A 310 -1.64 19.02 15.50
C GLU A 310 -2.39 18.74 14.19
N VAL A 311 -2.47 17.46 13.78
CA VAL A 311 -3.04 17.05 12.49
C VAL A 311 -4.07 15.95 12.66
N ILE A 312 -3.70 14.81 13.25
CA ILE A 312 -4.55 13.60 13.25
C ILE A 312 -5.86 13.83 14.01
N TRP A 313 -5.82 14.55 15.13
CA TRP A 313 -7.01 14.88 15.92
C TRP A 313 -8.06 15.63 15.10
N TYR A 314 -7.65 16.50 14.19
CA TYR A 314 -8.56 17.23 13.30
C TYR A 314 -9.05 16.38 12.12
N LEU A 315 -8.62 15.13 11.97
CA LEU A 315 -9.19 14.19 10.99
C LEU A 315 -10.36 13.37 11.57
N VAL A 316 -10.57 13.44 12.90
CA VAL A 316 -11.55 12.64 13.64
C VAL A 316 -12.43 13.54 14.54
N PRO A 317 -13.67 13.11 14.87
CA PRO A 317 -14.50 13.87 15.80
C PRO A 317 -13.86 13.95 17.20
N PRO A 318 -14.14 15.00 17.99
CA PRO A 318 -13.57 15.18 19.34
C PRO A 318 -13.74 13.96 20.25
N SER A 319 -14.85 13.24 20.15
CA SER A 319 -15.12 12.02 20.94
C SER A 319 -14.09 10.88 20.75
N ARG A 320 -13.32 10.90 19.66
CA ARG A 320 -12.24 9.93 19.41
C ARG A 320 -10.89 10.34 19.98
N ARG A 321 -10.72 11.58 20.42
CA ARG A 321 -9.44 12.12 20.88
C ARG A 321 -9.22 11.74 22.34
N SER A 322 -8.19 10.93 22.60
CA SER A 322 -7.72 10.56 23.94
C SER A 322 -8.83 10.02 24.88
N ASN A 323 -9.40 8.87 24.54
CA ASN A 323 -10.36 8.16 25.39
C ASN A 323 -9.79 6.83 25.91
N SER A 324 -10.51 6.14 26.79
CA SER A 324 -10.04 4.90 27.45
C SER A 324 -9.66 3.76 26.47
N TYR A 325 -10.24 3.76 25.27
CA TYR A 325 -10.02 2.75 24.23
C TYR A 325 -9.13 3.25 23.08
N CYS A 326 -8.69 4.51 23.14
CA CYS A 326 -7.84 5.19 22.17
C CYS A 326 -7.13 6.39 22.80
N LYS A 327 -6.15 6.10 23.65
CA LYS A 327 -5.29 7.05 24.37
C LYS A 327 -4.31 7.72 23.42
N GLN A 328 -3.93 8.93 23.75
CA GLN A 328 -2.85 9.65 23.08
C GLN A 328 -1.51 8.90 23.22
N LEU A 329 -0.75 8.78 22.13
CA LEU A 329 0.60 8.21 22.17
C LEU A 329 1.64 9.26 22.56
N SER A 330 1.52 10.47 22.00
CA SER A 330 2.44 11.59 22.23
C SER A 330 2.54 11.94 23.73
N GLY A 331 3.75 11.97 24.26
CA GLY A 331 4.05 12.22 25.67
C GLY A 331 3.79 11.03 26.61
N SER A 332 3.35 9.88 26.09
CA SER A 332 3.01 8.73 26.92
C SER A 332 4.23 7.93 27.38
N SER A 333 4.06 7.14 28.45
CA SER A 333 5.08 6.19 28.89
C SER A 333 5.34 5.09 27.84
N LEU A 334 4.34 4.75 27.01
CA LEU A 334 4.49 3.78 25.93
C LEU A 334 5.42 4.31 24.83
N GLU A 335 5.25 5.57 24.42
CA GLU A 335 6.14 6.23 23.46
C GLU A 335 7.60 6.13 23.95
N GLN A 336 7.88 6.58 25.17
CA GLN A 336 9.23 6.58 25.73
C GLN A 336 9.84 5.17 25.75
N LYS A 337 9.04 4.14 26.10
CA LYS A 337 9.48 2.74 26.07
C LYS A 337 9.85 2.30 24.64
N ILE A 338 9.04 2.63 23.64
CA ILE A 338 9.32 2.28 22.24
C ILE A 338 10.58 2.99 21.75
N LEU A 339 10.74 4.27 22.06
CA LEU A 339 11.90 5.06 21.63
C LEU A 339 13.22 4.58 22.26
N ARG A 340 13.18 3.92 23.42
CA ARG A 340 14.35 3.29 24.07
C ARG A 340 14.65 1.87 23.57
N MET A 341 13.79 1.26 22.76
CA MET A 341 13.94 -0.13 22.32
C MET A 341 15.19 -0.37 21.45
N HIS A 342 15.95 -1.44 21.67
CA HIS A 342 17.13 -1.75 20.83
C HIS A 342 16.87 -2.80 19.75
N ARG A 343 15.86 -3.67 19.92
CA ARG A 343 15.51 -4.74 18.98
C ARG A 343 14.00 -4.85 18.88
N ILE A 344 13.48 -5.17 17.70
CA ILE A 344 12.03 -5.30 17.49
C ILE A 344 11.41 -6.43 18.30
N SER A 345 12.19 -7.49 18.60
CA SER A 345 11.79 -8.59 19.47
C SER A 345 11.45 -8.14 20.90
N SER A 346 11.91 -6.95 21.33
CA SER A 346 11.53 -6.39 22.63
C SER A 346 10.03 -6.10 22.74
N LEU A 347 9.30 -5.93 21.64
CA LEU A 347 7.83 -5.83 21.64
C LEU A 347 7.15 -7.11 22.17
N ALA A 348 7.84 -8.25 22.17
CA ALA A 348 7.35 -9.50 22.75
C ALA A 348 7.69 -9.66 24.25
N SER A 349 8.52 -8.78 24.81
CA SER A 349 9.00 -8.88 26.20
C SER A 349 7.90 -8.60 27.24
N SER A 350 8.10 -9.09 28.47
CA SER A 350 7.21 -8.86 29.61
C SER A 350 6.95 -7.37 29.88
N CYS A 351 7.94 -6.51 29.64
CA CYS A 351 7.84 -5.06 29.78
C CYS A 351 6.76 -4.43 28.88
N PHE A 352 6.56 -4.98 27.68
CA PHE A 352 5.52 -4.54 26.74
C PHE A 352 4.23 -5.36 26.87
N ARG A 353 4.27 -6.58 27.41
CA ARG A 353 3.06 -7.38 27.71
C ARG A 353 2.10 -6.70 28.67
N ARG A 354 2.60 -5.80 29.54
CA ARG A 354 1.79 -5.02 30.48
C ARG A 354 1.33 -3.67 29.91
N CYS A 355 1.82 -3.28 28.73
CA CYS A 355 1.30 -2.09 28.06
C CYS A 355 -0.05 -2.42 27.45
N ASP A 356 -1.04 -1.56 27.67
CA ASP A 356 -2.33 -1.75 27.02
C ASP A 356 -2.23 -1.45 25.51
N ARG A 357 -3.16 -2.05 24.75
CA ARG A 357 -3.27 -1.87 23.29
C ARG A 357 -4.02 -0.58 22.91
N TYR A 358 -4.53 0.16 23.87
CA TYR A 358 -5.55 1.18 23.68
C TYR A 358 -4.91 2.54 23.41
N TYR A 359 -3.96 2.59 22.49
CA TYR A 359 -3.34 3.83 22.00
C TYR A 359 -3.76 4.10 20.57
N SER A 360 -3.77 5.37 20.16
CA SER A 360 -4.11 5.82 18.80
C SER A 360 -3.30 5.11 17.71
N LEU A 361 -2.05 4.77 18.02
CA LEU A 361 -1.17 3.89 17.27
C LEU A 361 -0.73 2.73 18.17
N ASN A 362 -1.21 1.54 17.87
CA ASN A 362 -0.92 0.34 18.63
C ASN A 362 0.14 -0.53 17.94
N LEU A 363 1.31 -0.65 18.59
CA LEU A 363 2.39 -1.52 18.14
C LEU A 363 2.31 -2.94 18.71
N MET A 364 1.39 -3.23 19.64
CA MET A 364 1.24 -4.58 20.20
C MET A 364 0.64 -5.57 19.19
N ALA A 365 0.01 -5.07 18.12
CA ALA A 365 -0.39 -5.86 16.96
C ALA A 365 0.82 -6.48 16.23
N PHE A 366 2.01 -5.90 16.36
CA PHE A 366 3.23 -6.37 15.71
C PHE A 366 3.58 -7.81 16.11
N ARG A 367 3.46 -8.14 17.41
CA ARG A 367 3.77 -9.49 17.93
C ARG A 367 2.86 -10.56 17.33
N ARG A 368 1.59 -10.23 17.12
CA ARG A 368 0.56 -11.20 16.73
C ARG A 368 0.43 -11.32 15.22
N HIS A 369 0.48 -10.19 14.51
CA HIS A 369 0.15 -10.13 13.09
C HIS A 369 1.30 -9.59 12.23
N GLY A 370 2.38 -9.09 12.82
CA GLY A 370 3.42 -8.37 12.08
C GLY A 370 2.94 -7.03 11.53
N THR A 371 1.89 -6.45 12.10
CA THR A 371 1.27 -5.19 11.63
C THR A 371 1.44 -4.06 12.64
N VAL A 372 1.34 -2.82 12.18
CA VAL A 372 0.99 -1.68 13.04
C VAL A 372 -0.51 -1.39 12.89
N GLU A 373 -1.16 -1.08 14.01
CA GLU A 373 -2.59 -0.81 14.06
C GLU A 373 -2.86 0.67 14.36
N PHE A 374 -3.65 1.32 13.51
CA PHE A 374 -4.11 2.69 13.68
C PHE A 374 -5.55 2.67 14.24
N ARG A 375 -5.70 3.02 15.52
CA ARG A 375 -6.97 2.94 16.28
C ARG A 375 -7.73 4.25 16.35
N ILE A 376 -7.13 5.36 15.93
CA ILE A 376 -7.68 6.71 16.10
C ILE A 376 -9.01 6.93 15.35
N TRP A 377 -9.25 6.17 14.28
CA TRP A 377 -10.37 6.42 13.39
C TRP A 377 -11.72 6.09 14.04
N SER A 378 -12.69 6.98 13.86
CA SER A 378 -14.08 6.76 14.28
C SER A 378 -14.76 5.70 13.40
N GLY A 379 -15.64 4.89 13.97
CA GLY A 379 -16.51 3.97 13.23
C GLY A 379 -17.22 4.67 12.06
N SER A 380 -17.28 3.98 10.92
CA SER A 380 -17.84 4.53 9.69
C SER A 380 -18.11 3.44 8.65
N PHE A 381 -19.30 3.50 8.04
CA PHE A 381 -19.61 2.80 6.79
C PHE A 381 -19.72 3.76 5.58
N ASN A 382 -19.10 4.95 5.68
CA ASN A 382 -18.82 5.79 4.50
C ASN A 382 -17.51 5.31 3.86
N ALA A 383 -17.62 4.70 2.67
CA ALA A 383 -16.47 4.10 2.01
C ALA A 383 -15.39 5.12 1.62
N ASP A 384 -15.74 6.34 1.21
CA ASP A 384 -14.75 7.37 0.85
C ASP A 384 -13.96 7.84 2.08
N LYS A 385 -14.62 7.95 3.24
CA LYS A 385 -13.96 8.20 4.52
C LYS A 385 -12.95 7.11 4.87
N VAL A 386 -13.41 5.87 4.85
CA VAL A 386 -12.60 4.70 5.21
C VAL A 386 -11.40 4.56 4.27
N ILE A 387 -11.63 4.62 2.95
CA ILE A 387 -10.56 4.51 1.95
C ILE A 387 -9.55 5.65 2.11
N SER A 388 -9.98 6.89 2.34
CA SER A 388 -9.06 8.02 2.51
C SER A 388 -8.17 7.86 3.75
N GLN A 389 -8.70 7.30 4.84
CA GLN A 389 -7.95 6.97 6.06
C GLN A 389 -6.96 5.83 5.82
N ILE A 390 -7.35 4.79 5.08
CA ILE A 390 -6.44 3.70 4.70
C ILE A 390 -5.31 4.23 3.82
N VAL A 391 -5.61 5.05 2.81
CA VAL A 391 -4.59 5.67 1.94
C VAL A 391 -3.60 6.48 2.79
N PHE A 392 -4.08 7.26 3.76
CA PHE A 392 -3.19 7.98 4.69
C PHE A 392 -2.23 7.03 5.44
N CYS A 393 -2.77 5.97 6.05
CA CYS A 393 -1.96 4.97 6.77
C CYS A 393 -0.91 4.32 5.86
N LEU A 394 -1.31 3.91 4.65
CA LEU A 394 -0.41 3.30 3.67
C LEU A 394 0.70 4.26 3.22
N MET A 395 0.36 5.52 2.93
CA MET A 395 1.31 6.55 2.50
C MET A 395 2.29 6.91 3.62
N LEU A 396 1.82 7.05 4.86
CA LEU A 396 2.66 7.27 6.03
C LEU A 396 3.66 6.12 6.25
N CYS A 397 3.18 4.87 6.26
CA CYS A 397 4.04 3.70 6.38
C CYS A 397 5.07 3.62 5.24
N ASN A 398 4.67 3.96 4.02
CA ASN A 398 5.58 4.01 2.87
C ASN A 398 6.66 5.09 2.99
N ALA A 399 6.29 6.28 3.48
CA ALA A 399 7.22 7.39 3.69
C ALA A 399 8.31 6.99 4.70
N VAL A 400 7.92 6.37 5.81
CA VAL A 400 8.86 5.80 6.80
C VAL A 400 9.77 4.77 6.15
N ARG A 401 9.22 3.82 5.37
CA ARG A 401 10.00 2.79 4.67
C ARG A 401 10.99 3.38 3.66
N LYS A 402 10.64 4.52 3.04
CA LYS A 402 11.50 5.30 2.14
C LYS A 402 12.51 6.19 2.88
N GLY A 403 12.50 6.19 4.21
CA GLY A 403 13.49 6.87 5.04
C GLY A 403 13.12 8.29 5.48
N VAL A 404 11.87 8.72 5.30
CA VAL A 404 11.40 10.02 5.83
C VAL A 404 11.55 10.04 7.35
N LYS A 405 12.11 11.14 7.86
CA LYS A 405 12.42 11.35 9.27
C LYS A 405 11.47 12.35 9.92
N ALA A 406 11.20 12.20 11.21
CA ALA A 406 10.32 13.07 11.98
C ALA A 406 10.73 14.54 11.93
N GLU A 407 12.03 14.83 11.85
CA GLU A 407 12.57 16.19 11.72
C GLU A 407 12.14 16.85 10.40
N GLN A 408 11.96 16.05 9.33
CA GLN A 408 11.55 16.52 8.01
C GLN A 408 10.04 16.77 7.91
N VAL A 409 9.24 16.24 8.84
CA VAL A 409 7.78 16.38 8.84
C VAL A 409 7.38 17.64 9.61
N LYS A 410 6.80 18.63 8.91
CA LYS A 410 6.20 19.80 9.57
C LYS A 410 4.82 19.41 10.13
N PRO A 411 4.48 19.72 11.40
CA PRO A 411 3.22 19.30 12.02
C PRO A 411 2.04 20.19 11.61
N THR A 412 1.86 20.36 10.30
CA THR A 412 0.69 21.03 9.69
C THR A 412 0.09 20.09 8.66
N PHE A 413 -1.19 20.28 8.29
CA PHE A 413 -1.83 19.41 7.30
C PHE A 413 -1.01 19.31 6.00
N GLU A 414 -0.67 20.46 5.40
CA GLU A 414 0.11 20.51 4.17
C GLU A 414 1.52 19.90 4.37
N GLY A 415 2.18 20.22 5.48
CA GLY A 415 3.50 19.69 5.81
C GLY A 415 3.54 18.17 5.95
N VAL A 416 2.52 17.57 6.57
CA VAL A 416 2.39 16.12 6.68
C VAL A 416 2.08 15.49 5.33
N MET A 417 1.08 16.01 4.61
CA MET A 417 0.65 15.45 3.33
C MET A 417 1.78 15.47 2.29
N ASP A 418 2.57 16.55 2.26
CA ASP A 418 3.72 16.65 1.36
C ASP A 418 4.84 15.68 1.75
N ALA A 419 5.16 15.57 3.04
CA ALA A 419 6.20 14.66 3.53
C ALA A 419 5.89 13.19 3.28
N ILE A 420 4.61 12.79 3.32
CA ILE A 420 4.19 11.42 3.03
C ILE A 420 3.88 11.17 1.55
N GLY A 421 4.06 12.16 0.68
CA GLY A 421 3.83 12.04 -0.77
C GLY A 421 2.36 12.10 -1.20
N MET A 422 1.44 12.49 -0.30
CA MET A 422 0.05 12.78 -0.62
C MET A 422 -0.09 14.21 -1.15
N ASN A 423 0.59 14.53 -2.25
CA ASN A 423 0.64 15.87 -2.85
C ASN A 423 0.21 15.90 -4.31
N ASP A 424 0.43 17.03 -5.00
CA ASP A 424 0.04 17.18 -6.39
C ASP A 424 0.71 16.17 -7.32
N LYS A 425 1.83 15.56 -6.90
CA LYS A 425 2.48 14.45 -7.60
C LYS A 425 1.85 13.09 -7.31
N GLY A 426 0.90 13.00 -6.38
CA GLY A 426 0.11 11.80 -6.11
C GLY A 426 -0.75 11.40 -7.30
N ILE A 427 -0.94 10.10 -7.51
CA ILE A 427 -1.89 9.56 -8.49
C ILE A 427 -3.34 9.92 -8.10
N PRO A 428 -4.34 9.83 -9.02
CA PRO A 428 -5.70 10.32 -8.77
C PRO A 428 -6.34 9.84 -7.45
N ILE A 429 -6.17 8.57 -7.08
CA ILE A 429 -6.72 8.05 -5.82
C ILE A 429 -6.08 8.67 -4.57
N VAL A 430 -4.78 8.95 -4.62
CA VAL A 430 -4.04 9.62 -3.55
C VAL A 430 -4.50 11.07 -3.39
N ARG A 431 -4.71 11.77 -4.52
CA ARG A 431 -5.21 13.16 -4.50
C ARG A 431 -6.64 13.25 -3.98
N ARG A 432 -7.52 12.33 -4.38
CA ARG A 432 -8.90 12.25 -3.84
C ARG A 432 -8.89 12.02 -2.33
N ALA A 433 -8.02 11.14 -1.83
CA ALA A 433 -7.86 10.92 -0.40
C ALA A 433 -7.35 12.17 0.33
N ARG A 434 -6.34 12.88 -0.20
CA ARG A 434 -5.85 14.16 0.33
C ARG A 434 -7.01 15.16 0.45
N GLN A 435 -7.81 15.32 -0.61
CA GLN A 435 -8.92 16.28 -0.64
C GLN A 435 -10.00 15.94 0.40
N TYR A 436 -10.37 14.66 0.53
CA TYR A 436 -11.33 14.23 1.54
C TYR A 436 -10.83 14.51 2.96
N LEU A 437 -9.56 14.20 3.24
CA LEU A 437 -8.94 14.46 4.54
C LEU A 437 -8.82 15.95 4.83
N LYS A 438 -8.56 16.78 3.81
CA LYS A 438 -8.49 18.24 3.94
C LYS A 438 -9.82 18.83 4.40
N GLY A 439 -10.92 18.44 3.75
CA GLY A 439 -12.25 18.91 4.17
C GLY A 439 -12.59 18.53 5.62
N ARG A 440 -12.15 17.34 6.07
CA ARG A 440 -12.30 16.96 7.49
C ARG A 440 -11.42 17.78 8.42
N TYR A 441 -10.16 17.98 8.05
CA TYR A 441 -9.22 18.80 8.80
C TYR A 441 -9.76 20.21 9.03
N GLU A 442 -10.22 20.87 7.97
CA GLU A 442 -10.79 22.21 8.02
C GLU A 442 -12.06 22.26 8.88
N HIS A 443 -12.96 21.28 8.72
CA HIS A 443 -14.19 21.20 9.50
C HIS A 443 -13.92 21.18 11.01
N PHE A 444 -13.12 20.23 11.50
CA PHE A 444 -12.86 20.09 12.93
C PHE A 444 -11.94 21.17 13.50
N ARG A 445 -11.09 21.78 12.67
CA ARG A 445 -10.24 22.88 13.10
C ARG A 445 -11.06 24.16 13.30
N ASN A 446 -12.02 24.41 12.42
CA ASN A 446 -12.94 25.56 12.54
C ASN A 446 -13.86 25.40 13.74
N GLU A 447 -14.44 24.21 13.95
CA GLU A 447 -15.26 23.89 15.13
C GLU A 447 -14.51 24.18 16.44
N ALA A 448 -13.27 23.68 16.57
CA ALA A 448 -12.44 23.95 17.74
C ALA A 448 -12.07 25.43 17.93
N GLY A 449 -11.95 26.19 16.82
CA GLY A 449 -11.73 27.64 16.87
C GLY A 449 -12.94 28.39 17.41
N GLN A 450 -14.15 28.01 16.97
CA GLN A 450 -15.41 28.59 17.43
C GLN A 450 -15.65 28.32 18.93
N GLU A 451 -15.41 27.08 19.39
CA GLU A 451 -15.51 26.72 20.81
C GLU A 451 -14.56 27.55 21.69
N ARG A 452 -13.34 27.82 21.23
CA ARG A 452 -12.37 28.67 21.96
C ARG A 452 -12.83 30.11 22.07
N ILE A 453 -13.40 30.68 21.00
CA ILE A 453 -13.94 32.04 21.01
C ILE A 453 -15.14 32.11 21.97
N ALA A 454 -16.04 31.13 21.91
CA ALA A 454 -17.21 31.06 22.78
C ALA A 454 -16.87 30.84 24.27
N ALA A 455 -15.71 30.25 24.58
CA ALA A 455 -15.23 30.10 25.95
C ALA A 455 -14.50 31.34 26.51
N GLN A 456 -14.19 32.32 25.66
CA GLN A 456 -13.49 33.57 26.01
C GLN A 456 -14.43 34.78 26.14
N GLY A 457 -15.63 34.70 25.57
CA GLY A 457 -16.71 35.68 25.76
C GLY A 457 -17.71 35.18 26.80
#